data_AF-A0A6A1WQW8-F1
#
_entry.id   AF-A0A6A1WQW8-F1
#
_cell.length_a   1.000
_cell.length_b   1.000
_cell.length_c   1.000
_cell.angle_alpha   90.00
_cell.angle_beta   90.00
_cell.angle_gamma   90.00
#
_symmetry.space_group_name_H-M   'P 1'
#
loop_
_entity.id
_entity.type
_entity.pdbx_description
1 polymer ?
#
loop_
_entity_poly.entity_id
_entity_poly.type
_entity_poly.pdbx_seq_one_letter_code
_entity_poly.pdbx_strand_id
1 'polypeptide(L)'
;MTIQSVSFSSSSSSSSSSSSSVPHWNYDVFLSFRGEDTRKGFTGHLYHALCQNGVKTFEDGKELRRGEEISHGLLEAIEQSKISIIVFSKNYATSTWCLDELVKILECQK
;
A
#
# COMPACT_ATOMS: atom_id res chain seq x y z
N MET A 1 2.84 52.84 -51.65
CA MET A 1 3.61 51.85 -50.87
C MET A 1 3.03 51.84 -49.46
N THR A 2 2.16 50.89 -49.14
CA THR A 2 1.60 50.76 -47.80
C THR A 2 2.28 49.57 -47.16
N ILE A 3 3.02 49.80 -46.07
CA ILE A 3 3.73 48.78 -45.30
C ILE A 3 2.70 48.13 -44.37
N GLN A 4 2.56 46.81 -44.42
CA GLN A 4 1.77 46.03 -43.44
C GLN A 4 2.64 45.77 -42.20
N SER A 5 2.13 46.13 -41.02
CA SER A 5 2.70 45.74 -39.73
C SER A 5 2.26 44.32 -39.38
N VAL A 6 3.21 43.42 -39.15
CA VAL A 6 2.93 42.09 -38.58
C VAL A 6 2.93 42.17 -37.05
N SER A 7 1.88 41.66 -36.43
CA SER A 7 1.76 41.51 -34.98
C SER A 7 2.25 40.11 -34.58
N PHE A 8 3.22 40.02 -33.67
CA PHE A 8 3.66 38.75 -33.08
C PHE A 8 2.77 38.39 -31.89
N SER A 9 2.09 37.24 -31.95
CA SER A 9 1.38 36.67 -30.81
C SER A 9 2.33 35.83 -29.96
N SER A 10 2.60 36.27 -28.73
CA SER A 10 3.37 35.50 -27.75
C SER A 10 2.48 34.39 -27.17
N SER A 11 2.81 33.13 -27.46
CA SER A 11 2.14 31.98 -26.85
C SER A 11 2.58 31.85 -25.40
N SER A 12 1.70 32.17 -24.45
CA SER A 12 1.90 31.86 -23.04
C SER A 12 1.71 30.35 -22.83
N SER A 13 2.80 29.65 -22.58
CA SER A 13 2.78 28.27 -22.14
C SER A 13 2.22 28.21 -20.71
N SER A 14 0.98 27.74 -20.59
CA SER A 14 0.39 27.39 -19.31
C SER A 14 1.10 26.15 -18.75
N SER A 15 2.04 26.37 -17.85
CA SER A 15 2.62 25.30 -17.03
C SER A 15 1.51 24.67 -16.20
N SER A 16 1.03 23.51 -16.63
CA SER A 16 0.11 22.68 -15.87
C SER A 16 0.89 22.13 -14.68
N SER A 17 0.71 22.73 -13.51
CA SER A 17 1.22 22.20 -12.25
C SER A 17 0.41 20.95 -11.93
N SER A 18 0.97 19.78 -12.26
CA SER A 18 0.50 18.49 -11.77
C SER A 18 0.65 18.50 -10.24
N SER A 19 -0.45 18.70 -9.53
CA SER A 19 -0.47 18.46 -8.09
C SER A 19 -0.40 16.96 -7.88
N SER A 20 0.79 16.47 -7.54
CA SER A 20 0.95 15.12 -7.01
C SER A 20 0.25 15.13 -5.65
N SER A 21 -0.91 14.49 -5.53
CA SER A 21 -1.49 14.22 -4.21
C SER A 21 -0.48 13.37 -3.45
N VAL A 22 0.07 13.91 -2.37
CA VAL A 22 0.95 13.15 -1.49
C VAL A 22 0.16 11.95 -0.99
N PRO A 23 0.64 10.71 -1.17
CA PRO A 23 -0.09 9.54 -0.69
C PRO A 23 -0.33 9.69 0.81
N HIS A 24 -1.59 9.58 1.24
CA HIS A 24 -1.92 9.64 2.65
C HIS A 24 -1.63 8.28 3.28
N TRP A 25 -0.37 8.09 3.69
CA TRP A 25 0.04 6.86 4.37
C TRP A 25 -0.51 6.84 5.79
N ASN A 26 -1.41 5.91 6.04
CA ASN A 26 -1.94 5.65 7.37
C ASN A 26 -1.06 4.69 8.17
N TYR A 27 -0.21 3.90 7.51
CA TYR A 27 0.69 2.94 8.16
C TYR A 27 2.08 3.02 7.54
N ASP A 28 3.10 2.72 8.35
CA ASP A 28 4.47 2.57 7.86
C ASP A 28 4.67 1.19 7.25
N VAL A 29 4.07 0.15 7.86
CA VAL A 29 4.23 -1.24 7.43
C VAL A 29 2.87 -1.93 7.37
N PHE A 30 2.62 -2.63 6.27
CA PHE A 30 1.62 -3.70 6.16
C PHE A 30 2.32 -5.06 6.36
N LEU A 31 1.83 -5.89 7.28
CA LEU A 31 2.40 -7.20 7.57
C LEU A 31 1.42 -8.30 7.13
N SER A 32 1.76 -9.01 6.06
CA SER A 32 1.01 -10.15 5.53
C SER A 32 1.66 -11.47 5.94
N PHE A 33 0.87 -12.40 6.46
CA PHE A 33 1.36 -13.67 6.99
C PHE A 33 0.22 -14.68 7.16
N ARG A 34 0.57 -15.95 7.25
CA ARG A 34 -0.36 -17.00 7.67
C ARG A 34 -0.46 -17.02 9.19
N GLY A 35 -1.62 -16.64 9.70
CA GLY A 35 -1.90 -16.53 11.13
C GLY A 35 -1.59 -17.81 11.91
N GLU A 36 -2.09 -18.94 11.42
CA GLU A 36 -1.95 -20.26 12.04
C GLU A 36 -0.48 -20.72 12.13
N ASP A 37 0.36 -20.29 11.19
CA ASP A 37 1.75 -20.72 11.12
C ASP A 37 2.66 -19.87 12.02
N THR A 38 2.42 -18.55 12.10
CA THR A 38 3.46 -17.61 12.59
C THR A 38 3.00 -16.57 13.61
N ARG A 39 1.69 -16.38 13.86
CA ARG A 39 1.17 -15.28 14.71
C ARG A 39 1.80 -15.25 16.11
N LYS A 40 1.81 -16.39 16.79
CA LYS A 40 2.31 -16.50 18.17
C LYS A 40 3.84 -16.60 18.26
N GLY A 41 4.52 -16.73 17.12
CA GLY A 41 5.97 -16.90 17.05
C GLY A 41 6.62 -15.71 16.36
N PHE A 42 7.29 -15.98 15.23
CA PHE A 42 8.08 -15.00 14.50
C PHE A 42 7.32 -13.69 14.22
N THR A 43 6.10 -13.76 13.67
CA THR A 43 5.34 -12.57 13.28
C THR A 43 4.94 -11.72 14.49
N GLY A 44 4.52 -12.34 15.59
CA GLY A 44 4.19 -11.62 16.82
C GLY A 44 5.40 -10.90 17.40
N HIS A 45 6.58 -11.52 17.39
CA HIS A 45 7.83 -10.86 17.81
C HIS A 45 8.22 -9.72 16.87
N LEU A 46 8.09 -9.91 15.56
CA LEU A 46 8.36 -8.88 14.56
C LEU A 46 7.44 -7.67 14.73
N TYR A 47 6.12 -7.90 14.85
CA TYR A 47 5.14 -6.85 15.11
C TYR A 47 5.49 -6.06 16.38
N HIS A 48 5.77 -6.77 17.48
CA HIS A 48 6.13 -6.12 18.74
C HIS A 48 7.39 -5.26 18.62
N ALA A 49 8.44 -5.78 17.96
CA ALA A 49 9.67 -5.04 17.73
C ALA A 49 9.44 -3.79 16.87
N LEU A 50 8.63 -3.87 15.82
CA LEU A 50 8.27 -2.73 14.99
C LEU A 50 7.54 -1.66 15.83
N CYS A 51 6.53 -2.05 16.60
CA CYS A 51 5.80 -1.13 17.47
C CYS A 51 6.69 -0.48 18.55
N GLN A 52 7.60 -1.25 19.17
CA GLN A 52 8.56 -0.72 20.15
C GLN A 52 9.50 0.34 19.55
N ASN A 53 9.79 0.24 18.25
CA ASN A 53 10.60 1.23 17.53
C ASN A 53 9.77 2.37 16.90
N GLY A 54 8.50 2.49 17.28
CA GLY A 54 7.61 3.56 16.80
C GLY A 54 7.14 3.39 15.36
N VAL A 55 7.29 2.20 14.76
CA VAL A 55 6.84 1.91 13.40
C VAL A 55 5.37 1.53 13.43
N LYS A 56 4.51 2.35 12.82
CA LYS A 56 3.06 2.14 12.80
C LYS A 56 2.74 0.99 11.84
N THR A 57 2.52 -0.19 12.41
CA THR A 57 2.35 -1.44 11.64
C THR A 57 0.89 -1.89 11.66
N PHE A 58 0.35 -2.21 10.49
CA PHE A 58 -0.90 -2.96 10.33
C PHE A 58 -0.56 -4.46 10.25
N GLU A 59 -1.05 -5.26 11.19
CA GLU A 59 -0.89 -6.71 11.19
C GLU A 59 -2.19 -7.37 10.71
N ASP A 60 -2.17 -8.07 9.57
CA ASP A 60 -3.33 -8.85 9.14
C ASP A 60 -3.41 -10.20 9.88
N GLY A 61 -3.68 -10.12 11.18
CA GLY A 61 -3.82 -11.26 12.08
C GLY A 61 -5.17 -11.97 11.98
N LYS A 62 -5.66 -12.31 10.78
CA LYS A 62 -6.98 -12.92 10.62
C LYS A 62 -7.03 -14.41 10.96
N GLU A 63 -7.32 -14.70 12.23
CA GLU A 63 -8.34 -15.70 12.60
C GLU A 63 -9.63 -15.02 13.11
N LEU A 64 -9.64 -13.69 13.29
CA LEU A 64 -10.74 -12.98 13.95
C LEU A 64 -11.85 -12.45 13.02
N ARG A 65 -11.77 -12.64 11.70
CA ARG A 65 -12.88 -12.30 10.79
C ARG A 65 -13.14 -13.41 9.78
N ARG A 66 -13.67 -14.50 10.30
CA ARG A 66 -14.28 -15.56 9.51
C ARG A 66 -15.51 -14.96 8.81
N GLY A 67 -15.44 -14.73 7.50
CA GLY A 67 -16.66 -14.62 6.68
C GLY A 67 -16.89 -13.38 5.82
N GLU A 68 -15.94 -12.46 5.69
CA GLU A 68 -16.08 -11.39 4.70
C GLU A 68 -14.92 -11.48 3.71
N GLU A 69 -15.26 -11.42 2.41
CA GLU A 69 -14.35 -11.06 1.32
C GLU A 69 -13.34 -9.99 1.80
N ILE A 70 -12.16 -9.91 1.17
CA ILE A 70 -11.10 -8.92 1.47
C ILE A 70 -11.76 -7.60 1.88
N SER A 71 -11.87 -7.36 3.20
CA SER A 71 -12.70 -6.27 3.69
C SER A 71 -12.15 -4.98 3.09
N HIS A 72 -13.00 -4.02 2.72
CA HIS A 72 -12.56 -2.74 2.15
C HIS A 72 -11.38 -2.11 2.93
N GLY A 73 -11.43 -2.18 4.27
CA GLY A 73 -10.35 -1.70 5.14
C GLY A 73 -9.01 -2.43 5.03
N LEU A 74 -8.97 -3.66 4.52
CA LEU A 74 -7.74 -4.41 4.26
C LEU A 74 -7.06 -3.94 2.97
N LEU A 75 -7.84 -3.71 1.91
CA LEU A 75 -7.33 -3.11 0.67
C LEU A 75 -6.80 -1.70 0.93
N GLU A 76 -7.56 -0.90 1.70
CA GLU A 76 -7.12 0.44 2.12
C GLU A 76 -5.83 0.38 2.94
N ALA A 77 -5.70 -0.58 3.87
CA ALA A 77 -4.48 -0.73 4.65
C ALA A 77 -3.26 -1.05 3.76
N ILE A 78 -3.41 -1.87 2.72
CA ILE A 78 -2.33 -2.15 1.76
C ILE A 78 -1.96 -0.88 0.99
N GLU A 79 -2.95 -0.18 0.43
CA GLU A 79 -2.73 1.05 -0.36
C GLU A 79 -2.16 2.21 0.47
N GLN A 80 -2.50 2.27 1.76
CA GLN A 80 -2.08 3.33 2.67
C GLN A 80 -0.87 2.94 3.52
N SER A 81 -0.17 1.86 3.17
CA SER A 81 1.09 1.46 3.80
C SER A 81 2.30 1.85 2.95
N LYS A 82 3.36 2.34 3.59
CA LYS A 82 4.61 2.69 2.89
C LYS A 82 5.39 1.47 2.42
N ILE A 83 5.39 0.41 3.25
CA ILE A 83 6.13 -0.84 3.01
C ILE A 83 5.19 -2.01 3.27
N SER A 84 5.31 -3.07 2.47
CA SER A 84 4.69 -4.36 2.76
C SER A 84 5.76 -5.39 3.12
N ILE A 85 5.60 -6.07 4.25
CA ILE A 85 6.43 -7.21 4.67
C ILE A 85 5.58 -8.48 4.56
N ILE A 86 6.08 -9.46 3.81
CA ILE A 86 5.40 -10.74 3.59
C ILE A 86 6.19 -11.84 4.30
N VAL A 87 5.54 -12.52 5.25
CA VAL A 87 6.14 -13.64 5.99
C VAL A 87 5.66 -14.96 5.38
N PHE A 88 6.43 -15.50 4.44
CA PHE A 88 6.15 -16.80 3.86
C PHE A 88 6.36 -17.92 4.88
N SER A 89 5.44 -18.87 4.85
CA SER A 89 5.41 -20.04 5.74
C SER A 89 4.86 -21.24 4.96
N LYS A 90 4.97 -22.44 5.55
CA LYS A 90 4.66 -23.70 4.87
C LYS A 90 3.24 -23.73 4.30
N ASN A 91 2.28 -23.14 5.01
CA ASN A 91 0.87 -23.14 4.64
C ASN A 91 0.39 -21.76 4.16
N TYR A 92 1.29 -20.85 3.81
CA TYR A 92 0.90 -19.52 3.31
C TYR A 92 0.02 -19.63 2.07
N ALA A 93 0.49 -20.37 1.06
CA ALA A 93 -0.20 -20.52 -0.22
C ALA A 93 -1.42 -21.44 -0.17
N THR A 94 -1.73 -22.06 0.98
CA THR A 94 -2.97 -22.82 1.15
C THR A 94 -4.15 -21.90 1.48
N SER A 95 -3.89 -20.64 1.80
CA SER A 95 -4.89 -19.62 2.08
C SER A 95 -5.14 -18.77 0.83
N THR A 96 -6.34 -18.85 0.25
CA THR A 96 -6.72 -17.95 -0.86
C THR A 96 -6.62 -16.50 -0.44
N TRP A 97 -7.02 -16.16 0.79
CA TRP A 97 -6.84 -14.82 1.36
C TRP A 97 -5.39 -14.32 1.34
N CYS A 98 -4.43 -15.16 1.76
CA CYS A 98 -3.02 -14.73 1.77
C CYS A 98 -2.47 -14.53 0.34
N LEU A 99 -3.02 -15.24 -0.65
CA LEU A 99 -2.69 -15.06 -2.05
C LEU A 99 -3.35 -13.81 -2.64
N ASP A 100 -4.60 -13.53 -2.28
CA ASP A 100 -5.30 -12.32 -2.73
C ASP A 100 -4.63 -11.06 -2.17
N GLU A 101 -4.21 -11.08 -0.89
CA GLU A 101 -3.37 -10.04 -0.29
C GLU A 101 -2.07 -9.84 -1.08
N LEU A 102 -1.38 -10.94 -1.42
CA LEU A 102 -0.12 -10.89 -2.18
C LEU A 102 -0.33 -10.26 -3.55
N VAL A 103 -1.39 -10.64 -4.28
CA VAL A 103 -1.73 -10.03 -5.57
C VAL A 103 -1.95 -8.53 -5.40
N LYS A 104 -2.74 -8.11 -4.41
CA LYS A 104 -3.01 -6.70 -4.18
C LYS A 104 -1.74 -5.90 -3.84
N ILE A 105 -0.86 -6.45 -3.00
CA ILE A 105 0.43 -5.82 -2.69
C ILE A 105 1.23 -5.60 -3.98
N LEU A 106 1.31 -6.60 -4.85
CA LEU A 106 2.03 -6.51 -6.12
C LEU A 106 1.40 -5.50 -7.10
N GLU A 107 0.07 -5.34 -7.08
CA GLU A 107 -0.62 -4.32 -7.87
C GLU A 107 -0.28 -2.90 -7.41
N CYS A 108 -0.12 -2.69 -6.10
CA CYS A 108 0.23 -1.40 -5.51
C CYS A 108 1.71 -1.01 -5.69
N GLN A 109 2.59 -1.95 -6.07
CA GLN A 109 4.03 -1.73 -6.25
C GLN A 109 4.46 -1.30 -7.67
N LYS A 110 3.51 -0.91 -8.53
CA LYS A 110 3.81 -0.47 -9.90
C LYS A 110 4.54 0.86 -10.00
#